data_AF-A0A1V5X0W2-F1
#
_entry.id   AF-A0A1V5X0W2-F1
#
_cell.length_a   1.000
_cell.length_b   1.000
_cell.length_c   1.000
_cell.angle_alpha   90.00
_cell.angle_beta   90.00
_cell.angle_gamma   90.00
#
_symmetry.space_group_name_H-M   'P 1'
#
loop_
_entity.id
_entity.type
_entity.pdbx_description
1 polymer ?
#
loop_
_entity_poly.entity_id
_entity_poly.type
_entity_poly.pdbx_seq_one_letter_code
_entity_poly.pdbx_strand_id
1 'polypeptide(L)'
;MDGAGGSVHVFDFIREKSMMESAGRTALRAAIQANYESCLSCHACRTQCPVHVATGLLAPLGLLRMAALGMGERLKQASELWYCLQCRRCTLACPSEVAPSTLIRRMREQGQWAGGEGEVAFKQLQRDHQRVRWHLANALLWGQDGQRVVDDWSGWAGRPIAVDDDVWELGDAREAEEGLAACMTCGSCTTVCPIAHERAVFDPVRLFRWVNLGGERQVLGSPSLWLCLGCGQCTSHCTQRVDGQRLIEGLRQRSVALGVVPSDMRERFTELDRGVLRGYVREVQGLLGRLALQELKNQ
;
A
#
# COMPACT_ATOMS: atom_id res chain seq x y z
N MET A 1 64.14 15.60 -22.41
CA MET A 1 63.44 14.38 -21.95
C MET A 1 62.57 14.80 -20.81
N ASP A 2 61.30 15.00 -21.14
CA ASP A 2 60.30 15.73 -20.37
C ASP A 2 59.83 14.92 -19.16
N GLY A 3 59.89 15.55 -17.98
CA GLY A 3 59.29 15.06 -16.74
C GLY A 3 58.07 15.91 -16.39
N ALA A 4 56.91 15.59 -16.95
CA ALA A 4 55.64 16.19 -16.55
C ALA A 4 54.96 15.30 -15.49
N GLY A 5 55.33 15.52 -14.23
CA GLY A 5 54.60 14.98 -13.08
C GLY A 5 53.32 15.78 -12.85
N GLY A 6 52.21 15.33 -13.41
CA GLY A 6 50.89 15.91 -13.18
C GLY A 6 50.41 15.66 -11.76
N SER A 7 50.62 16.62 -10.85
CA SER A 7 49.93 16.67 -9.57
C SER A 7 48.46 17.04 -9.81
N VAL A 8 47.59 16.04 -9.93
CA VAL A 8 46.15 16.26 -9.80
C VAL A 8 45.92 16.78 -8.38
N HIS A 9 45.63 18.08 -8.25
CA HIS A 9 45.39 18.70 -6.96
C HIS A 9 44.17 18.04 -6.30
N VAL A 10 44.34 17.55 -5.07
CA VAL A 10 43.26 16.94 -4.25
C VAL A 10 41.98 17.79 -4.23
N PHE A 11 42.11 19.11 -4.31
CA PHE A 11 40.98 20.04 -4.40
C PHE A 11 40.17 19.91 -5.69
N ASP A 12 40.80 19.66 -6.84
CA ASP A 12 40.11 19.46 -8.11
C ASP A 12 39.36 18.13 -8.11
N PHE A 13 39.96 17.08 -7.56
CA PHE A 13 39.29 15.78 -7.36
C PHE A 13 38.08 15.87 -6.41
N ILE A 14 38.20 16.62 -5.30
CA ILE A 14 37.08 16.86 -4.37
C ILE A 14 35.97 17.67 -5.06
N ARG A 15 36.33 18.68 -5.83
CA ARG A 15 35.37 19.54 -6.56
C ARG A 15 34.65 18.75 -7.64
N GLU A 16 35.35 17.92 -8.41
CA GLU A 16 34.80 17.08 -9.45
C GLU A 16 33.87 16.00 -8.87
N LYS A 17 34.27 15.35 -7.77
CA LYS A 17 33.41 14.42 -7.02
C LYS A 17 32.16 15.11 -6.45
N SER A 18 32.31 16.32 -5.89
CA SER A 18 31.19 17.12 -5.39
C SER A 18 30.23 17.55 -6.51
N MET A 19 30.74 17.88 -7.69
CA MET A 19 29.93 18.20 -8.86
C MET A 19 29.21 16.96 -9.41
N MET A 20 29.86 15.80 -9.44
CA MET A 20 29.22 14.52 -9.83
C MET A 20 28.12 14.11 -8.85
N GLU A 21 28.35 14.27 -7.54
CA GLU A 21 27.34 14.02 -6.50
C GLU A 21 26.16 15.01 -6.60
N SER A 22 26.41 16.27 -6.93
CA SER A 22 25.37 17.29 -7.17
C SER A 22 24.54 17.01 -8.42
N ALA A 23 25.19 16.61 -9.53
CA ALA A 23 24.53 16.22 -10.76
C ALA A 23 23.66 14.97 -10.56
N GLY A 24 24.16 13.98 -9.81
CA GLY A 24 23.40 12.79 -9.43
C GLY A 24 22.14 13.10 -8.61
N ARG A 25 22.24 14.02 -7.63
CA ARG A 25 21.06 14.48 -6.84
C ARG A 25 20.04 15.19 -7.72
N THR A 26 20.49 16.03 -8.65
CA THR A 26 19.62 16.78 -9.56
C THR A 26 18.86 15.84 -10.51
N ALA A 27 19.54 14.86 -11.08
CA ALA A 27 18.91 13.83 -11.94
C ALA A 27 17.90 12.98 -11.15
N LEU A 28 18.26 12.56 -9.94
CA LEU A 28 17.38 11.80 -9.05
C LEU A 28 16.13 12.61 -8.66
N ARG A 29 16.28 13.90 -8.36
CA ARG A 29 15.18 14.81 -8.04
C ARG A 29 14.18 14.93 -9.20
N ALA A 30 14.69 15.18 -10.41
CA ALA A 30 13.86 15.31 -11.60
C ALA A 30 13.08 14.03 -11.93
N ALA A 31 13.71 12.86 -11.77
CA ALA A 31 13.10 11.58 -12.09
C ALA A 31 12.00 11.14 -11.09
N ILE A 32 12.17 11.50 -9.81
CA ILE A 32 11.31 10.96 -8.74
C ILE A 32 10.08 11.81 -8.47
N GLN A 33 10.19 13.14 -8.56
CA GLN A 33 9.08 14.08 -8.28
C GLN A 33 8.38 13.83 -6.91
N ALA A 34 9.17 13.60 -5.85
CA ALA A 34 8.63 13.32 -4.50
C ALA A 34 8.90 14.41 -3.45
N ASN A 35 9.51 15.53 -3.85
CA ASN A 35 9.87 16.65 -2.97
C ASN A 35 10.62 16.24 -1.67
N TYR A 36 11.44 15.19 -1.73
CA TYR A 36 12.04 14.60 -0.53
C TYR A 36 13.04 15.51 0.21
N GLU A 37 13.55 16.55 -0.45
CA GLU A 37 14.44 17.56 0.14
C GLU A 37 13.73 18.44 1.18
N SER A 38 12.41 18.59 1.07
CA SER A 38 11.59 19.36 2.01
C SER A 38 11.28 18.59 3.30
N CYS A 39 11.90 17.42 3.52
CA CYS A 39 11.55 16.55 4.64
C CYS A 39 12.03 17.11 6.00
N LEU A 40 11.08 17.49 6.86
CA LEU A 40 11.35 17.96 8.22
C LEU A 40 11.72 16.85 9.24
N SER A 41 11.79 15.58 8.81
CA SER A 41 12.06 14.45 9.72
C SER A 41 11.08 14.27 10.89
N CYS A 42 9.82 14.67 10.76
CA CYS A 42 8.81 14.59 11.83
C CYS A 42 8.23 13.19 12.12
N HIS A 43 8.64 12.16 11.38
CA HIS A 43 8.16 10.77 11.52
C HIS A 43 6.66 10.48 11.28
N ALA A 44 5.85 11.45 10.83
CA ALA A 44 4.43 11.21 10.51
C ALA A 44 4.20 10.02 9.56
N CYS A 45 5.10 9.84 8.59
CA CYS A 45 5.06 8.74 7.64
C CYS A 45 5.25 7.34 8.26
N ARG A 46 5.89 7.24 9.44
CA ARG A 46 6.05 5.99 10.18
C ARG A 46 4.78 5.64 10.94
N THR A 47 4.24 6.60 11.68
CA THR A 47 3.02 6.43 12.48
C THR A 47 1.81 6.06 11.62
N GLN A 48 1.76 6.56 10.39
CA GLN A 48 0.64 6.31 9.47
C GLN A 48 0.85 5.09 8.58
N CYS A 49 2.03 4.45 8.61
CA CYS A 49 2.32 3.29 7.77
C CYS A 49 1.90 2.00 8.51
N PRO A 50 0.90 1.24 8.02
CA PRO A 50 0.45 0.03 8.70
C PRO A 50 1.56 -1.03 8.77
N VAL A 51 2.38 -1.14 7.73
CA VAL A 51 3.52 -2.07 7.68
C VAL A 51 4.58 -1.68 8.71
N HIS A 52 4.90 -0.39 8.84
CA HIS A 52 5.87 0.07 9.84
C HIS A 52 5.36 -0.19 11.25
N VAL A 53 4.10 0.15 11.54
CA VAL A 53 3.50 -0.08 12.85
C VAL A 53 3.46 -1.56 13.21
N ALA A 54 3.23 -2.45 12.24
CA ALA A 54 3.17 -3.89 12.47
C ALA A 54 4.54 -4.57 12.58
N THR A 55 5.55 -4.08 11.87
CA THR A 55 6.82 -4.81 11.66
C THR A 55 8.08 -4.04 12.04
N GLY A 56 8.04 -2.72 12.06
CA GLY A 56 9.21 -1.85 12.18
C GLY A 56 10.13 -1.80 10.95
N LEU A 57 9.90 -2.64 9.94
CA LEU A 57 10.85 -2.89 8.85
C LEU A 57 10.76 -1.88 7.71
N LEU A 58 9.56 -1.47 7.28
CA LEU A 58 9.42 -0.40 6.30
C LEU A 58 9.62 0.94 6.99
N ALA A 59 10.70 1.66 6.68
CA ALA A 59 11.00 2.97 7.26
C ALA A 59 10.98 4.07 6.18
N PRO A 60 9.81 4.64 5.82
CA PRO A 60 9.72 5.63 4.74
C PRO A 60 10.67 6.82 4.91
N LEU A 61 10.88 7.30 6.14
CA LEU A 61 11.85 8.36 6.43
C LEU A 61 13.30 7.95 6.12
N GLY A 62 13.68 6.69 6.37
CA GLY A 62 15.02 6.19 6.03
C GLY A 62 15.25 6.21 4.53
N LEU A 63 14.25 5.80 3.74
CA LEU A 63 14.29 5.86 2.29
C LEU A 63 14.41 7.29 1.76
N LEU A 64 13.65 8.24 2.33
CA LEU A 64 13.75 9.67 1.99
C LEU A 64 15.16 10.21 2.28
N ARG A 65 15.74 9.84 3.42
CA ARG A 65 17.11 10.26 3.79
C ARG A 65 18.15 9.70 2.83
N MET A 66 18.03 8.41 2.45
CA MET A 66 18.91 7.84 1.42
C MET A 66 18.81 8.61 0.10
N ALA A 67 17.59 8.97 -0.32
CA ALA A 67 17.38 9.79 -1.52
C ALA A 67 18.03 11.19 -1.38
N ALA A 68 17.82 11.88 -0.26
CA ALA A 68 18.38 13.21 0.01
C ALA A 68 19.93 13.21 0.05
N LEU A 69 20.53 12.11 0.50
CA LEU A 69 21.98 11.91 0.52
C LEU A 69 22.56 11.48 -0.85
N GLY A 70 21.74 11.38 -1.89
CA GLY A 70 22.18 10.95 -3.22
C GLY A 70 22.49 9.45 -3.33
N MET A 71 22.04 8.64 -2.37
CA MET A 71 22.29 7.18 -2.35
C MET A 71 21.31 6.42 -3.25
N GLY A 72 21.11 6.88 -4.49
CA GLY A 72 20.11 6.35 -5.43
C GLY A 72 20.30 4.86 -5.75
N GLU A 73 21.53 4.43 -6.01
CA GLU A 73 21.82 3.01 -6.34
C GLU A 73 21.55 2.07 -5.17
N ARG A 74 21.97 2.46 -3.96
CA ARG A 74 21.65 1.70 -2.74
C ARG A 74 20.15 1.69 -2.47
N LEU A 75 19.46 2.81 -2.72
CA LEU A 75 18.03 2.92 -2.53
C LEU A 75 17.25 1.97 -3.45
N LYS A 76 17.66 1.82 -4.72
CA LYS A 76 17.06 0.86 -5.68
C LYS A 76 17.15 -0.60 -5.24
N GLN A 77 18.13 -0.94 -4.41
CA GLN A 77 18.37 -2.28 -3.87
C GLN A 77 17.69 -2.51 -2.51
N ALA A 78 17.05 -1.49 -1.92
CA ALA A 78 16.46 -1.61 -0.60
C ALA A 78 15.25 -2.56 -0.63
N SER A 79 15.32 -3.64 0.16
CA SER A 79 14.22 -4.61 0.32
C SER A 79 12.93 -3.95 0.81
N GLU A 80 13.06 -2.90 1.63
CA GLU A 80 11.96 -2.07 2.13
C GLU A 80 11.05 -1.53 1.02
N LEU A 81 11.59 -1.30 -0.18
CA LEU A 81 10.80 -0.88 -1.31
C LEU A 81 9.63 -1.83 -1.53
N TRP A 82 9.82 -3.14 -1.35
CA TRP A 82 8.84 -4.19 -1.64
C TRP A 82 7.86 -4.48 -0.51
N TYR A 83 8.09 -3.96 0.70
CA TYR A 83 7.14 -4.05 1.82
C TYR A 83 5.96 -3.06 1.68
N CYS A 84 6.11 -2.01 0.86
CA CYS A 84 5.11 -0.97 0.73
C CYS A 84 3.81 -1.46 0.05
N LEU A 85 2.66 -1.23 0.67
CA LEU A 85 1.34 -1.52 0.10
C LEU A 85 0.84 -0.46 -0.90
N GLN A 86 1.62 0.58 -1.21
CA GLN A 86 1.22 1.68 -2.09
C GLN A 86 -0.07 2.43 -1.66
N CYS A 87 -0.38 2.42 -0.36
CA CYS A 87 -1.59 3.07 0.16
C CYS A 87 -1.52 4.60 0.24
N ARG A 88 -0.34 5.23 0.08
CA ARG A 88 -0.14 6.70 0.12
C ARG A 88 -0.52 7.41 1.43
N ARG A 89 -0.88 6.70 2.51
CA ARG A 89 -1.12 7.31 3.84
C ARG A 89 0.04 8.18 4.32
N CYS A 90 1.26 7.74 4.06
CA CYS A 90 2.48 8.49 4.40
C CYS A 90 2.64 9.81 3.63
N THR A 91 2.08 9.90 2.43
CA THR A 91 2.09 11.11 1.60
C THR A 91 1.02 12.08 2.07
N LEU A 92 -0.19 11.58 2.33
CA LEU A 92 -1.31 12.42 2.80
C LEU A 92 -1.07 13.00 4.20
N ALA A 93 -0.34 12.27 5.05
CA ALA A 93 -0.03 12.73 6.40
C ALA A 93 1.22 13.64 6.48
N CYS A 94 1.89 13.92 5.36
CA CYS A 94 3.12 14.70 5.39
C CYS A 94 2.82 16.20 5.45
N PRO A 95 3.24 16.93 6.52
CA PRO A 95 3.04 18.37 6.62
C PRO A 95 3.91 19.18 5.67
N SER A 96 4.94 18.56 5.09
CA SER A 96 5.90 19.20 4.17
C SER A 96 5.67 18.78 2.72
N GLU A 97 4.52 18.16 2.44
CA GLU A 97 4.12 17.72 1.10
C GLU A 97 5.15 16.81 0.40
N VAL A 98 5.93 16.08 1.20
CA VAL A 98 6.80 15.01 0.70
C VAL A 98 5.92 13.83 0.31
N ALA A 99 6.28 13.14 -0.77
CA ALA A 99 5.53 11.98 -1.27
C ALA A 99 6.34 10.67 -1.15
N PRO A 100 6.49 10.07 0.05
CA PRO A 100 7.28 8.85 0.23
C PRO A 100 6.75 7.68 -0.60
N SER A 101 5.43 7.57 -0.79
CA SER A 101 4.86 6.52 -1.65
C SER A 101 5.28 6.68 -3.11
N THR A 102 5.36 7.92 -3.60
CA THR A 102 5.83 8.20 -4.96
C THR A 102 7.30 7.86 -5.08
N LEU A 103 8.13 8.21 -4.09
CA LEU A 103 9.53 7.80 -4.03
C LEU A 103 9.65 6.27 -4.17
N ILE A 104 8.97 5.51 -3.32
CA ILE A 104 9.04 4.04 -3.33
C ILE A 104 8.58 3.47 -4.67
N ARG A 105 7.46 3.96 -5.22
CA ARG A 105 6.95 3.50 -6.53
C ARG A 105 7.98 3.73 -7.64
N ARG A 106 8.54 4.94 -7.74
CA ARG A 106 9.56 5.29 -8.74
C ARG A 106 10.83 4.46 -8.59
N MET A 107 11.25 4.18 -7.36
CA MET A 107 12.40 3.33 -7.09
C MET A 107 12.15 1.86 -7.44
N ARG A 108 10.91 1.36 -7.31
CA ARG A 108 10.55 0.02 -7.84
C ARG A 108 10.63 -0.02 -9.37
N GLU A 109 10.14 1.03 -10.04
CA GLU A 109 10.14 1.15 -11.51
C GLU A 109 11.56 1.25 -12.11
N GLN A 110 12.52 1.71 -11.33
CA GLN A 110 13.93 1.84 -11.72
C GLN A 110 14.84 0.81 -11.03
N GLY A 111 14.23 -0.06 -10.22
CA GLY A 111 14.94 -1.00 -9.37
C GLY A 111 15.31 -2.28 -10.11
N GLN A 112 16.06 -3.12 -9.42
CA GLN A 112 16.59 -4.38 -9.94
C GLN A 112 15.51 -5.32 -10.52
N TRP A 113 14.28 -5.26 -10.01
CA TRP A 113 13.20 -6.17 -10.41
C TRP A 113 12.19 -5.55 -11.38
N ALA A 114 12.45 -4.35 -11.90
CA ALA A 114 11.52 -3.64 -12.78
C ALA A 114 11.26 -4.39 -14.09
N GLY A 115 9.99 -4.56 -14.47
CA GLY A 115 9.56 -5.12 -15.75
C GLY A 115 9.77 -6.63 -15.93
N GLY A 116 10.30 -7.33 -14.92
CA GLY A 116 10.61 -8.76 -14.99
C GLY A 116 9.73 -9.66 -14.13
N GLU A 117 10.11 -10.93 -14.03
CA GLU A 117 9.42 -11.95 -13.22
C GLU A 117 9.31 -11.55 -11.74
N GLY A 118 10.32 -10.85 -11.20
CA GLY A 118 10.30 -10.33 -9.84
C GLY A 118 9.14 -9.38 -9.58
N GLU A 119 8.89 -8.40 -10.46
CA GLU A 119 7.77 -7.47 -10.32
C GLU A 119 6.41 -8.19 -10.35
N VAL A 120 6.25 -9.18 -11.23
CA VAL A 120 5.04 -10.00 -11.29
C VAL A 120 4.83 -10.76 -9.98
N ALA A 121 5.89 -11.38 -9.44
CA ALA A 121 5.83 -12.11 -8.18
C ALA A 121 5.48 -11.20 -6.99
N PHE A 122 6.02 -9.98 -6.91
CA PHE A 122 5.65 -9.03 -5.85
C PHE A 122 4.19 -8.55 -5.96
N LYS A 123 3.69 -8.34 -7.18
CA LYS A 123 2.26 -8.02 -7.40
C LYS A 123 1.37 -9.17 -6.94
N GLN A 124 1.76 -10.43 -7.21
CA GLN A 124 1.03 -11.59 -6.73
C GLN A 124 1.02 -11.66 -5.20
N LEU A 125 2.16 -11.47 -4.53
CA LEU A 125 2.21 -11.42 -3.06
C LEU A 125 1.31 -10.33 -2.47
N GLN A 126 1.18 -9.18 -3.14
CA GLN A 126 0.24 -8.15 -2.70
C GLN A 126 -1.22 -8.60 -2.83
N ARG A 127 -1.59 -9.35 -3.88
CA ARG A 127 -2.93 -9.93 -4.04
C ARG A 127 -3.19 -10.97 -2.96
N ASP A 128 -2.26 -11.90 -2.79
CA ASP A 128 -2.30 -12.96 -1.77
C ASP A 128 -2.48 -12.36 -0.37
N HIS A 129 -1.74 -11.28 -0.06
CA HIS A 129 -1.91 -10.56 1.19
C HIS A 129 -3.34 -10.04 1.40
N GLN A 130 -3.98 -9.45 0.38
CA GLN A 130 -5.36 -8.98 0.52
C GLN A 130 -6.35 -10.15 0.64
N ARG A 131 -6.09 -11.30 0.01
CA ARG A 131 -6.88 -12.53 0.22
C ARG A 131 -6.79 -13.02 1.66
N VAL A 132 -5.60 -13.08 2.24
CA VAL A 132 -5.43 -13.47 3.65
C VAL A 132 -6.18 -12.50 4.57
N ARG A 133 -6.11 -11.19 4.30
CA ARG A 133 -6.90 -10.18 5.06
C ARG A 133 -8.41 -10.38 4.90
N TRP A 134 -8.88 -10.76 3.71
CA TRP A 134 -10.28 -11.11 3.48
C TRP A 134 -10.71 -12.30 4.33
N HIS A 135 -9.92 -13.37 4.33
CA HIS A 135 -10.20 -14.56 5.14
C HIS A 135 -10.16 -14.26 6.64
N LEU A 136 -9.27 -13.37 7.09
CA LEU A 136 -9.27 -12.87 8.46
C LEU A 136 -10.57 -12.14 8.80
N ALA A 137 -11.00 -11.19 7.96
CA ALA A 137 -12.26 -10.48 8.17
C ALA A 137 -13.45 -11.46 8.18
N ASN A 138 -13.48 -12.41 7.26
CA ASN A 138 -14.52 -13.43 7.19
C ASN A 138 -14.56 -14.32 8.43
N ALA A 139 -13.41 -14.81 8.90
CA ALA A 139 -13.31 -15.60 10.12
C ALA A 139 -13.89 -14.84 11.32
N LEU A 140 -13.54 -13.56 11.49
CA LEU A 140 -14.04 -12.74 12.59
C LEU A 140 -15.55 -12.48 12.51
N LEU A 141 -16.07 -12.23 11.31
CA LEU A 141 -17.51 -12.03 11.09
C LEU A 141 -18.34 -13.25 11.48
N TRP A 142 -17.83 -14.45 11.20
CA TRP A 142 -18.51 -15.71 11.49
C TRP A 142 -18.10 -16.33 12.83
N GLY A 143 -17.49 -15.56 13.74
CA GLY A 143 -17.13 -16.01 15.09
C GLY A 143 -16.05 -17.10 15.13
N GLN A 144 -15.30 -17.28 14.05
CA GLN A 144 -14.20 -18.23 13.95
C GLN A 144 -12.91 -17.63 14.55
N ASP A 145 -11.96 -18.50 14.87
CA ASP A 145 -10.65 -18.09 15.37
C ASP A 145 -9.79 -17.48 14.24
N GLY A 146 -9.69 -16.15 14.23
CA GLY A 146 -8.87 -15.41 13.28
C GLY A 146 -7.37 -15.63 13.45
N GLN A 147 -6.89 -16.12 14.60
CA GLN A 147 -5.48 -16.43 14.82
C GLN A 147 -4.98 -17.54 13.86
N ARG A 148 -5.86 -18.50 13.52
CA ARG A 148 -5.57 -19.53 12.51
C ARG A 148 -5.22 -18.97 11.14
N VAL A 149 -5.75 -17.79 10.80
CA VAL A 149 -5.43 -17.10 9.54
C VAL A 149 -4.05 -16.45 9.60
N VAL A 150 -3.70 -15.91 10.76
CA VAL A 150 -2.38 -15.32 11.03
C VAL A 150 -1.28 -16.39 11.03
N ASP A 151 -1.55 -17.54 11.66
CA ASP A 151 -0.59 -18.63 11.84
C ASP A 151 -0.25 -19.32 10.51
N ASP A 152 -1.25 -19.52 9.64
CA ASP A 152 -1.12 -20.20 8.35
C ASP A 152 -1.30 -19.23 7.16
N TRP A 153 -0.56 -18.12 7.15
CA TRP A 153 -0.67 -17.09 6.11
C TRP A 153 -0.66 -17.68 4.68
N SER A 154 0.28 -18.57 4.39
CA SER A 154 0.50 -19.14 3.06
C SER A 154 -0.61 -20.13 2.67
N GLY A 155 -1.19 -20.86 3.63
CA GLY A 155 -2.34 -21.73 3.40
C GLY A 155 -3.64 -20.98 3.11
N TRP A 156 -3.75 -19.70 3.47
CA TRP A 156 -4.89 -18.84 3.13
C TRP A 156 -4.71 -18.02 1.86
N ALA A 157 -3.47 -17.70 1.47
CA ALA A 157 -3.15 -16.91 0.27
C ALA A 157 -3.80 -17.46 -1.01
N GLY A 158 -3.75 -18.78 -1.20
CA GLY A 158 -4.28 -19.44 -2.40
C GLY A 158 -5.77 -19.77 -2.35
N ARG A 159 -6.44 -19.61 -1.21
CA ARG A 159 -7.83 -20.07 -1.05
C ARG A 159 -8.80 -19.21 -1.86
N PRO A 160 -9.76 -19.83 -2.57
CA PRO A 160 -10.82 -19.10 -3.25
C PRO A 160 -11.58 -18.20 -2.26
N ILE A 161 -11.96 -17.03 -2.74
CA ILE A 161 -12.90 -16.17 -2.05
C ILE A 161 -14.29 -16.56 -2.51
N ALA A 162 -15.17 -16.84 -1.56
CA ALA A 162 -16.59 -16.96 -1.84
C ALA A 162 -17.06 -15.56 -2.26
N VAL A 163 -17.27 -15.37 -3.57
CA VAL A 163 -18.01 -14.23 -4.06
C VAL A 163 -19.45 -14.68 -3.96
N ASP A 164 -20.22 -14.07 -3.08
CA ASP A 164 -21.67 -14.22 -3.11
C ASP A 164 -22.13 -13.59 -4.44
N ASP A 165 -22.21 -14.45 -5.46
CA ASP A 165 -22.90 -14.21 -6.74
C ASP A 165 -24.43 -14.21 -6.54
N ASP A 166 -24.88 -14.36 -5.30
CA ASP A 166 -26.27 -14.31 -4.92
C ASP A 166 -26.87 -12.97 -5.35
N VAL A 167 -28.00 -13.07 -6.03
CA VAL A 167 -28.86 -11.96 -6.42
C VAL A 167 -29.24 -11.21 -5.13
N TRP A 168 -28.47 -10.19 -4.80
CA TRP A 168 -28.68 -9.39 -3.61
C TRP A 168 -30.03 -8.67 -3.74
N GLU A 169 -30.98 -9.00 -2.86
CA GLU A 169 -32.27 -8.34 -2.82
C GLU A 169 -32.06 -6.83 -2.66
N LEU A 170 -32.47 -6.09 -3.69
CA LEU A 170 -32.49 -4.64 -3.68
C LEU A 170 -33.53 -4.21 -2.65
N GLY A 171 -33.09 -3.57 -1.57
CA GLY A 171 -34.00 -2.94 -0.61
C GLY A 171 -34.65 -1.71 -1.22
N ASP A 172 -35.68 -1.20 -0.55
CA ASP A 172 -36.25 0.10 -0.89
C ASP A 172 -35.17 1.17 -0.90
N ALA A 173 -35.17 2.03 -1.92
CA ALA A 173 -34.22 3.12 -2.08
C ALA A 173 -34.31 4.08 -0.89
N ARG A 174 -33.50 3.84 0.15
CA ARG A 174 -33.28 4.82 1.21
C ARG A 174 -32.44 5.95 0.66
N GLU A 175 -32.63 7.14 1.21
CA GLU A 175 -31.82 8.32 0.88
C GLU A 175 -30.35 7.92 0.89
N ALA A 176 -29.72 7.97 -0.29
CA ALA A 176 -28.30 7.69 -0.44
C ALA A 176 -27.54 8.54 0.58
N GLU A 177 -26.60 7.93 1.30
CA GLU A 177 -25.76 8.62 2.28
C GLU A 177 -25.26 9.94 1.65
N GLU A 178 -25.45 11.06 2.36
CA GLU A 178 -25.22 12.41 1.82
C GLU A 178 -23.91 12.48 1.03
N GLY A 179 -24.01 12.73 -0.28
CA GLY A 179 -22.86 12.84 -1.20
C GLY A 179 -22.63 11.63 -2.10
N LEU A 180 -23.17 10.45 -1.81
CA LEU A 180 -23.02 9.27 -2.68
C LEU A 180 -23.96 9.30 -3.92
N ALA A 181 -25.06 10.05 -3.85
CA ALA A 181 -25.98 10.27 -4.98
C ALA A 181 -25.29 10.85 -6.23
N ALA A 182 -24.17 11.56 -6.06
CA ALA A 182 -23.38 12.11 -7.18
C ALA A 182 -22.51 11.05 -7.89
N CYS A 183 -22.39 9.84 -7.33
CA CYS A 183 -21.52 8.80 -7.88
C CYS A 183 -22.03 8.28 -9.23
N MET A 184 -21.29 8.58 -10.30
CA MET A 184 -21.58 8.08 -11.65
C MET A 184 -21.00 6.68 -11.96
N THR A 185 -20.45 5.98 -10.96
CA THR A 185 -19.86 4.63 -11.14
C THR A 185 -18.71 4.58 -12.18
N CYS A 186 -17.87 5.62 -12.26
CA CYS A 186 -16.79 5.68 -13.27
C CYS A 186 -15.60 4.73 -13.01
N GLY A 187 -15.47 4.16 -11.81
CA GLY A 187 -14.39 3.24 -11.45
C GLY A 187 -13.02 3.87 -11.15
N SER A 188 -12.90 5.21 -11.13
CA SER A 188 -11.65 5.92 -10.76
C SER A 188 -11.11 5.44 -9.41
N CYS A 189 -12.01 5.27 -8.42
CA CYS A 189 -11.66 4.78 -7.09
C CYS A 189 -11.07 3.35 -7.09
N THR A 190 -11.52 2.48 -8.00
CA THR A 190 -10.98 1.11 -8.16
C THR A 190 -9.55 1.16 -8.68
N THR A 191 -9.28 1.99 -9.69
CA THR A 191 -7.95 2.12 -10.31
C THR A 191 -6.89 2.59 -9.34
N VAL A 192 -7.22 3.51 -8.44
CA VAL A 192 -6.27 4.05 -7.44
C VAL A 192 -6.22 3.25 -6.15
N CYS A 193 -7.12 2.28 -5.95
CA CYS A 193 -7.15 1.53 -4.71
C CYS A 193 -6.00 0.50 -4.66
N PRO A 194 -5.15 0.52 -3.61
CA PRO A 194 -4.06 -0.45 -3.45
C PRO A 194 -4.53 -1.89 -3.16
N ILE A 195 -5.83 -2.08 -2.92
CA ILE A 195 -6.43 -3.38 -2.57
C ILE A 195 -7.13 -3.99 -3.79
N ALA A 196 -7.67 -3.15 -4.69
CA ALA A 196 -8.57 -3.57 -5.75
C ALA A 196 -7.87 -4.23 -6.96
N HIS A 197 -6.63 -4.68 -6.78
CA HIS A 197 -5.90 -5.50 -7.76
C HIS A 197 -6.59 -6.85 -8.00
N GLU A 198 -7.41 -7.30 -7.05
CA GLU A 198 -8.34 -8.41 -7.19
C GLU A 198 -9.74 -7.96 -6.78
N ARG A 199 -10.62 -7.72 -7.75
CA ARG A 199 -11.93 -7.10 -7.52
C ARG A 199 -12.90 -7.96 -6.68
N ALA A 200 -12.70 -9.28 -6.67
CA ALA A 200 -13.44 -10.20 -5.81
C ALA A 200 -13.14 -9.98 -4.32
N VAL A 201 -11.91 -9.57 -3.98
CA VAL A 201 -11.48 -9.27 -2.61
C VAL A 201 -12.07 -7.94 -2.14
N PHE A 202 -11.90 -6.89 -2.96
CA PHE A 202 -12.32 -5.54 -2.63
C PHE A 202 -12.43 -4.72 -3.90
N ASP A 203 -13.56 -4.04 -4.07
CA ASP A 203 -13.73 -3.06 -5.13
C ASP A 203 -14.57 -1.89 -4.62
N PRO A 204 -13.99 -0.69 -4.44
CA PRO A 204 -14.72 0.43 -3.88
C PRO A 204 -15.88 0.87 -4.77
N VAL A 205 -15.76 0.80 -6.11
CA VAL A 205 -16.88 1.22 -6.97
C VAL A 205 -18.06 0.26 -6.86
N ARG A 206 -17.79 -1.05 -6.70
CA ARG A 206 -18.83 -2.06 -6.46
C ARG A 206 -19.53 -1.80 -5.13
N LEU A 207 -18.76 -1.57 -4.06
CA LEU A 207 -19.30 -1.24 -2.74
C LEU A 207 -20.18 0.01 -2.79
N PHE A 208 -19.71 1.09 -3.40
CA PHE A 208 -20.46 2.35 -3.54
C PHE A 208 -21.72 2.17 -4.37
N ARG A 209 -21.64 1.44 -5.48
CA ARG A 209 -22.80 1.14 -6.32
C ARG A 209 -23.85 0.36 -5.56
N TRP A 210 -23.46 -0.62 -4.74
CA TRP A 210 -24.40 -1.40 -3.94
C TRP A 210 -25.15 -0.56 -2.92
N VAL A 211 -24.43 0.31 -2.19
CA VAL A 211 -25.07 1.24 -1.25
C VAL A 211 -26.06 2.16 -1.98
N ASN A 212 -25.70 2.68 -3.16
CA ASN A 212 -26.59 3.50 -3.99
C ASN A 212 -27.85 2.78 -4.48
N LEU A 213 -27.79 1.47 -4.64
CA LEU A 213 -28.91 0.65 -5.09
C LEU A 213 -29.74 0.10 -3.92
N GLY A 214 -29.52 0.58 -2.69
CA GLY A 214 -30.25 0.10 -1.50
C GLY A 214 -29.71 -1.22 -0.94
N GLY A 215 -28.62 -1.76 -1.48
CA GLY A 215 -27.95 -3.00 -1.02
C GLY A 215 -27.05 -2.79 0.20
N GLU A 216 -27.41 -1.86 1.09
CA GLU A 216 -26.55 -1.51 2.23
C GLU A 216 -26.41 -2.67 3.23
N ARG A 217 -27.50 -3.39 3.52
CA ARG A 217 -27.52 -4.50 4.48
C ARG A 217 -26.47 -5.56 4.17
N GLN A 218 -26.29 -5.84 2.90
CA GLN A 218 -25.32 -6.77 2.34
C GLN A 218 -23.88 -6.26 2.55
N VAL A 219 -23.66 -4.97 2.27
CA VAL A 219 -22.35 -4.33 2.48
C VAL A 219 -21.95 -4.35 3.96
N LEU A 220 -22.90 -4.12 4.88
CA LEU A 220 -22.63 -4.11 6.33
C LEU A 220 -22.09 -5.45 6.85
N GLY A 221 -22.50 -6.57 6.27
CA GLY A 221 -22.05 -7.93 6.63
C GLY A 221 -20.85 -8.43 5.83
N SER A 222 -20.35 -7.66 4.86
CA SER A 222 -19.31 -8.12 3.95
C SER A 222 -17.90 -8.06 4.57
N PRO A 223 -17.06 -9.13 4.44
CA PRO A 223 -15.65 -9.08 4.84
C PRO A 223 -14.87 -7.96 4.13
N SER A 224 -15.23 -7.65 2.89
CA SER A 224 -14.58 -6.62 2.06
C SER A 224 -14.66 -5.23 2.71
N LEU A 225 -15.72 -4.92 3.46
CA LEU A 225 -15.88 -3.63 4.16
C LEU A 225 -14.70 -3.35 5.11
N TRP A 226 -14.12 -4.39 5.71
CA TRP A 226 -13.05 -4.31 6.69
C TRP A 226 -11.65 -4.19 6.09
N LEU A 227 -11.50 -4.42 4.78
CA LEU A 227 -10.19 -4.38 4.11
C LEU A 227 -9.65 -2.98 3.87
N CYS A 228 -10.53 -1.99 3.66
CA CYS A 228 -10.14 -0.62 3.37
C CYS A 228 -9.10 -0.09 4.37
N LEU A 229 -7.98 0.39 3.84
CA LEU A 229 -6.85 0.89 4.62
C LEU A 229 -7.06 2.32 5.18
N GLY A 230 -8.22 2.95 4.89
CA GLY A 230 -8.52 4.33 5.30
C GLY A 230 -7.58 5.35 4.66
N CYS A 231 -7.22 5.14 3.39
CA CYS A 231 -6.14 5.88 2.74
C CYS A 231 -6.58 7.07 1.87
N GLY A 232 -7.88 7.33 1.72
CA GLY A 232 -8.39 8.55 1.07
C GLY A 232 -8.17 8.69 -0.43
N GLN A 233 -7.46 7.76 -1.10
CA GLN A 233 -7.19 7.88 -2.54
C GLN A 233 -8.47 7.93 -3.37
N CYS A 234 -9.49 7.14 -3.01
CA CYS A 234 -10.79 7.17 -3.69
C CYS A 234 -11.47 8.53 -3.58
N THR A 235 -11.37 9.19 -2.43
CA THR A 235 -11.90 10.54 -2.19
C THR A 235 -11.14 11.58 -3.01
N SER A 236 -9.81 11.59 -2.94
CA SER A 236 -8.99 12.61 -3.61
C SER A 236 -9.02 12.51 -5.15
N HIS A 237 -9.31 11.34 -5.71
CA HIS A 237 -9.40 11.10 -7.15
C HIS A 237 -10.85 11.14 -7.69
N CYS A 238 -11.85 11.38 -6.84
CA CYS A 238 -13.24 11.39 -7.27
C CYS A 238 -13.59 12.70 -7.99
N THR A 239 -13.93 12.62 -9.27
CA THR A 239 -14.40 13.79 -10.04
C THR A 239 -15.78 14.28 -9.61
N GLN A 240 -16.55 13.42 -8.96
CA GLN A 240 -17.89 13.70 -8.44
C GLN A 240 -17.88 14.12 -6.96
N ARG A 241 -16.69 14.29 -6.35
CA ARG A 241 -16.51 14.72 -4.95
C ARG A 241 -17.18 13.79 -3.92
N VAL A 242 -17.34 12.51 -4.25
CA VAL A 242 -17.78 11.49 -3.30
C VAL A 242 -16.67 11.24 -2.29
N ASP A 243 -16.96 11.41 -1.01
CA ASP A 243 -16.03 11.06 0.06
C ASP A 243 -16.10 9.55 0.39
N GLY A 244 -15.48 8.75 -0.48
CA GLY A 244 -15.45 7.30 -0.33
C GLY A 244 -14.77 6.80 0.94
N GLN A 245 -13.80 7.53 1.50
CA GLN A 245 -13.20 7.17 2.78
C GLN A 245 -14.20 7.32 3.92
N ARG A 246 -14.87 8.47 4.02
CA ARG A 246 -15.85 8.74 5.07
C ARG A 246 -17.05 7.79 4.97
N LEU A 247 -17.52 7.52 3.76
CA LEU A 247 -18.57 6.55 3.48
C LEU A 247 -18.25 5.16 4.04
N ILE A 248 -17.06 4.61 3.73
CA ILE A 248 -16.65 3.28 4.24
C ILE A 248 -16.56 3.28 5.77
N GLU A 249 -16.06 4.35 6.36
CA GLU A 249 -15.97 4.47 7.82
C GLU A 249 -17.36 4.55 8.47
N GLY A 250 -18.29 5.30 7.89
CA GLY A 250 -19.70 5.36 8.32
C GLY A 250 -20.39 3.99 8.24
N LEU A 251 -20.18 3.25 7.14
CA LEU A 251 -20.70 1.89 6.99
C LEU A 251 -20.14 0.92 8.05
N ARG A 252 -18.86 1.02 8.41
CA ARG A 252 -18.28 0.21 9.51
C ARG A 252 -18.92 0.54 10.85
N GLN A 253 -19.13 1.83 11.14
CA GLN A 253 -19.76 2.26 12.38
C GLN A 253 -21.21 1.78 12.46
N ARG A 254 -21.96 1.88 11.35
CA ARG A 254 -23.34 1.38 11.25
C ARG A 254 -23.42 -0.15 11.36
N SER A 255 -22.48 -0.86 10.74
CA SER A 255 -22.38 -2.33 10.82
C SER A 255 -22.27 -2.81 12.27
N VAL A 256 -21.44 -2.11 13.07
CA VAL A 256 -21.32 -2.35 14.52
C VAL A 256 -22.57 -1.90 15.29
N ALA A 257 -23.07 -0.69 15.04
CA ALA A 257 -24.21 -0.13 15.77
C ALA A 257 -25.51 -0.93 15.57
N LEU A 258 -25.69 -1.52 14.39
CA LEU A 258 -26.84 -2.38 14.07
C LEU A 258 -26.63 -3.84 14.53
N GLY A 259 -25.49 -4.18 15.11
CA GLY A 259 -25.17 -5.54 15.55
C GLY A 259 -25.05 -6.55 14.41
N VAL A 260 -24.80 -6.09 13.17
CA VAL A 260 -24.53 -6.98 12.03
C VAL A 260 -23.22 -7.72 12.23
N VAL A 261 -22.28 -7.09 12.96
CA VAL A 261 -20.99 -7.64 13.32
C VAL A 261 -20.73 -7.48 14.82
N PRO A 262 -19.79 -8.25 15.39
CA PRO A 262 -19.37 -8.07 16.78
C PRO A 262 -18.89 -6.64 17.07
N SER A 263 -19.17 -6.13 18.27
CA SER A 263 -18.78 -4.77 18.67
C SER A 263 -17.26 -4.55 18.72
N ASP A 264 -16.51 -5.63 18.98
CA ASP A 264 -15.04 -5.66 19.03
C ASP A 264 -14.39 -5.92 17.66
N MET A 265 -15.17 -6.01 16.57
CA MET A 265 -14.69 -6.36 15.23
C MET A 265 -13.51 -5.49 14.77
N ARG A 266 -13.59 -4.17 14.99
CA ARG A 266 -12.51 -3.25 14.59
C ARG A 266 -11.21 -3.52 15.34
N GLU A 267 -11.31 -3.73 16.65
CA GLU A 267 -10.16 -3.92 17.53
C GLU A 267 -9.47 -5.24 17.19
N ARG A 268 -10.25 -6.34 17.14
CA ARG A 268 -9.76 -7.67 16.79
C ARG A 268 -9.15 -7.74 15.39
N PHE A 269 -9.83 -7.15 14.40
CA PHE A 269 -9.28 -7.10 13.04
C PHE A 269 -7.97 -6.32 13.01
N THR A 270 -7.91 -5.14 13.63
CA THR A 270 -6.70 -4.31 13.64
C THR A 270 -5.52 -5.01 14.34
N GLU A 271 -5.79 -5.73 15.43
CA GLU A 271 -4.78 -6.48 16.15
C GLU A 271 -4.21 -7.64 15.32
N LEU A 272 -5.09 -8.48 14.77
CA LEU A 272 -4.70 -9.66 13.99
C LEU A 272 -4.10 -9.28 12.62
N ASP A 273 -4.55 -8.18 11.99
CA ASP A 273 -4.00 -7.68 10.72
C ASP A 273 -2.51 -7.32 10.86
N ARG A 274 -2.04 -6.92 12.07
CA ARG A 274 -0.59 -6.76 12.33
C ARG A 274 0.17 -8.08 12.20
N GLY A 275 -0.45 -9.20 12.61
CA GLY A 275 0.07 -10.54 12.39
C GLY A 275 0.12 -10.90 10.90
N VAL A 276 -0.95 -10.61 10.16
CA VAL A 276 -1.02 -10.83 8.71
C VAL A 276 0.03 -9.99 7.97
N LEU A 277 0.27 -8.74 8.37
CA LEU A 277 1.31 -7.87 7.82
C LEU A 277 2.72 -8.41 8.09
N ARG A 278 2.97 -8.97 9.29
CA ARG A 278 4.23 -9.67 9.58
C ARG A 278 4.41 -10.89 8.68
N GLY A 279 3.35 -11.68 8.45
CA GLY A 279 3.34 -12.77 7.47
C GLY A 279 3.71 -12.31 6.06
N TYR A 280 3.05 -11.25 5.57
CA TYR A 280 3.33 -10.66 4.26
C TYR A 280 4.80 -10.25 4.11
N VAL A 281 5.38 -9.57 5.11
CA VAL A 281 6.79 -9.15 5.04
C VAL A 281 7.74 -10.36 5.02
N ARG A 282 7.45 -11.43 5.76
CA ARG A 282 8.22 -12.69 5.69
C ARG A 282 8.19 -13.29 4.28
N GLU A 283 7.04 -13.32 3.63
CA GLU A 283 6.91 -13.83 2.26
C GLU A 283 7.66 -12.97 1.24
N VAL A 284 7.62 -11.64 1.39
CA VAL A 284 8.42 -10.73 0.56
C VAL A 284 9.91 -10.98 0.75
N GLN A 285 10.38 -11.18 1.99
CA GLN A 285 11.78 -11.52 2.28
C GLN A 285 12.17 -12.88 1.69
N GLY A 286 11.31 -13.88 1.80
CA GLY A 286 11.51 -15.20 1.19
C GLY A 286 11.62 -15.12 -0.33
N LEU A 287 10.76 -14.31 -0.97
CA LEU A 287 10.83 -14.07 -2.42
C LEU A 287 12.14 -13.37 -2.82
N LEU A 288 12.52 -12.30 -2.11
CA LEU A 288 13.79 -11.60 -2.36
C LEU A 288 14.99 -12.55 -2.26
N GLY A 289 15.00 -13.45 -1.26
CA GLY A 289 16.04 -14.46 -1.11
C GLY A 289 16.09 -15.44 -2.28
N ARG A 290 14.93 -15.93 -2.75
CA ARG A 290 14.86 -16.83 -3.92
C ARG A 290 15.36 -16.16 -5.20
N LEU A 291 14.95 -14.92 -5.44
CA LEU A 291 15.36 -14.14 -6.61
C LEU A 291 16.87 -13.89 -6.61
N ALA A 292 17.45 -13.51 -5.47
CA ALA A 292 18.90 -13.31 -5.34
C ALA A 292 19.69 -14.60 -5.61
N LEU A 293 19.19 -15.76 -5.18
CA LEU A 293 19.80 -17.06 -5.46
C LEU A 293 19.72 -17.46 -6.94
N GLN A 294 18.65 -17.06 -7.65
CA GLN A 294 18.51 -17.32 -9.08
C GLN A 294 19.51 -16.50 -9.90
N GLU A 295 19.73 -15.24 -9.54
CA GLU A 295 20.74 -14.40 -10.21
C GLU A 295 22.15 -14.95 -10.05
N LEU A 296 22.52 -15.42 -8.85
CA LEU A 296 23.82 -16.06 -8.61
C LEU A 296 24.04 -17.33 -9.42
N LYS A 297 22.97 -18.05 -9.79
CA LYS A 297 23.05 -19.26 -10.61
C LYS A 297 23.14 -18.97 -12.12
N ASN A 298 22.76 -17.77 -12.53
CA ASN A 298 22.73 -17.33 -13.92
C ASN A 298 23.97 -16.50 -14.32
N GLN A 299 24.90 -16.27 -13.38
CA GLN A 299 26.21 -15.63 -13.57
C GLN A 299 27.31 -16.69 -13.61
#